data_AF-A0A143BY67-F1
#
_entry.id   AF-A0A143BY67-F1
#
_cell.length_a   1.000
_cell.length_b   1.000
_cell.length_c   1.000
_cell.angle_alpha   90.00
_cell.angle_beta   90.00
_cell.angle_gamma   90.00
#
_symmetry.space_group_name_H-M   'P 1'
#
loop_
_entity.id
_entity.type
_entity.pdbx_description
1 polymer ?
#
loop_
_entity_poly.entity_id
_entity_poly.type
_entity_poly.pdbx_seq_one_letter_code
_entity_poly.pdbx_strand_id
1 'polypeptide(L)'
;MRIGWLLVRHEVRLLASLALWVARRTHGAGGGRAFGYAGGQGAMMAGFGFVCLVETVAMSVLLRDWPAVHAAVLFLDVYTVVFVVALHASSVVRPHVLDADRGSLRIRRYVHVDLCVPLERIASVRRELRMTHERADGELNVEVGSQTTVTLELTEPVTHVTFFGRRREVRVVRFHADDADGLVRALGRACV
;
A
#
# COMPACT_ATOMS: atom_id res chain seq x y z
N MET A 1 -11.16 -23.11 7.87
CA MET A 1 -9.67 -23.20 7.88
C MET A 1 -8.94 -22.26 6.91
N ARG A 2 -9.56 -21.74 5.83
CA ARG A 2 -8.88 -20.82 4.88
C ARG A 2 -8.51 -19.43 5.44
N ILE A 3 -9.27 -18.90 6.39
CA ILE A 3 -9.09 -17.53 6.91
C ILE A 3 -7.85 -17.40 7.81
N GLY A 4 -7.65 -18.36 8.73
CA GLY A 4 -6.48 -18.36 9.62
C GLY A 4 -5.14 -18.45 8.86
N TRP A 5 -5.09 -19.24 7.79
CA TRP A 5 -3.90 -19.32 6.94
C TRP A 5 -3.65 -18.04 6.14
N LEU A 6 -4.72 -17.34 5.71
CA LEU A 6 -4.61 -16.03 5.07
C LEU A 6 -4.07 -14.97 6.04
N LEU A 7 -4.50 -15.00 7.31
CA LEU A 7 -3.98 -14.14 8.39
C LEU A 7 -2.50 -14.42 8.67
N VAL A 8 -2.12 -15.68 8.87
CA VAL A 8 -0.70 -16.05 9.09
C VAL A 8 0.16 -15.65 7.90
N ARG A 9 -0.31 -15.87 6.66
CA ARG A 9 0.42 -15.44 5.46
C ARG A 9 0.51 -13.92 5.35
N HIS A 10 -0.50 -13.19 5.81
CA HIS A 10 -0.48 -11.74 5.87
C HIS A 10 0.57 -11.24 6.87
N GLU A 11 0.57 -11.79 8.08
CA GLU A 11 1.56 -11.49 9.13
C GLU A 11 2.99 -11.81 8.68
N VAL A 12 3.23 -12.98 8.10
CA VAL A 12 4.55 -13.35 7.58
C VAL A 12 5.00 -12.41 6.47
N ARG A 13 4.09 -11.98 5.59
CA ARG A 13 4.42 -11.02 4.52
C ARG A 13 4.67 -9.60 5.05
N LEU A 14 3.96 -9.18 6.10
CA LEU A 14 4.20 -7.93 6.81
C LEU A 14 5.58 -7.96 7.46
N LEU A 15 5.88 -9.00 8.25
CA LEU A 15 7.17 -9.18 8.92
C LEU A 15 8.32 -9.31 7.92
N ALA A 16 8.15 -10.02 6.80
CA ALA A 16 9.15 -10.07 5.73
C ALA A 16 9.37 -8.71 5.08
N SER A 17 8.31 -7.90 4.93
CA SER A 17 8.42 -6.54 4.39
C SER A 17 9.11 -5.60 5.39
N LEU A 18 8.86 -5.76 6.70
CA LEU A 18 9.61 -5.09 7.76
C LEU A 18 11.08 -5.47 7.74
N ALA A 19 11.40 -6.75 7.63
CA ALA A 19 12.78 -7.24 7.54
C ALA A 19 13.50 -6.70 6.30
N LEU A 20 12.82 -6.63 5.15
CA LEU A 20 13.36 -6.03 3.93
C LEU A 20 13.61 -4.53 4.08
N TRP A 21 12.71 -3.80 4.77
CA TRP A 21 12.88 -2.37 5.05
C TRP A 21 14.06 -2.11 5.98
N VAL A 22 14.19 -2.89 7.06
CA VAL A 22 15.33 -2.86 7.98
C VAL A 22 16.63 -3.19 7.24
N ALA A 23 16.59 -4.18 6.33
CA ALA A 23 17.72 -4.52 5.47
C ALA A 23 17.98 -3.50 4.34
N ARG A 24 17.18 -2.42 4.25
CA ARG A 24 17.21 -1.41 3.18
C ARG A 24 17.13 -2.02 1.76
N ARG A 25 16.45 -3.16 1.60
CA ARG A 25 16.25 -3.86 0.33
C ARG A 25 14.83 -3.63 -0.19
N THR A 26 14.72 -3.29 -1.47
CA THR A 26 13.42 -3.12 -2.16
C THR A 26 13.00 -4.42 -2.85
N HIS A 27 11.70 -4.73 -2.82
CA HIS A 27 11.18 -5.98 -3.37
C HIS A 27 10.74 -5.80 -4.83
N GLY A 28 11.52 -6.37 -5.76
CA GLY A 28 11.14 -6.44 -7.17
C GLY A 28 11.38 -5.17 -7.98
N ALA A 29 12.34 -4.33 -7.57
CA ALA A 29 12.81 -3.17 -8.35
C ALA A 29 13.85 -3.53 -9.44
N GLY A 30 14.16 -4.81 -9.63
CA GLY A 30 15.29 -5.28 -10.44
C GLY A 30 15.14 -5.19 -11.97
N GLY A 31 14.04 -4.63 -12.51
CA GLY A 31 13.82 -4.61 -13.96
C GLY A 31 13.05 -3.41 -14.52
N GLY A 32 12.68 -2.42 -13.71
CA GLY A 32 11.87 -1.29 -14.17
C GLY A 32 11.99 -0.06 -13.28
N ARG A 33 11.46 1.08 -13.75
CA ARG A 33 11.51 2.36 -13.02
C ARG A 33 10.51 2.32 -11.86
N ALA A 34 11.03 2.44 -10.64
CA ALA A 34 10.23 2.41 -9.42
C ALA A 34 9.70 3.80 -9.05
N PHE A 35 8.41 3.88 -8.70
CA PHE A 35 7.75 5.08 -8.21
C PHE A 35 7.20 4.84 -6.80
N GLY A 36 7.76 5.58 -5.83
CA GLY A 36 7.29 5.56 -4.45
C GLY A 36 5.88 6.16 -4.32
N TYR A 37 5.18 5.75 -3.26
CA TYR A 37 3.91 6.34 -2.86
C TYR A 37 3.83 6.56 -1.34
N ALA A 38 4.93 6.30 -0.63
CA ALA A 38 4.96 6.27 0.83
C ALA A 38 5.34 7.62 1.45
N GLY A 39 5.75 8.61 0.63
CA GLY A 39 6.21 9.91 1.09
C GLY A 39 5.19 10.64 1.97
N GLY A 40 3.91 10.60 1.60
CA GLY A 40 2.82 11.21 2.37
C GLY A 40 2.42 10.49 3.67
N GLN A 41 2.82 9.22 3.86
CA GLN A 41 2.39 8.42 5.03
C GLN A 41 3.32 8.50 6.24
N GLY A 42 4.51 9.08 6.09
CA GLY A 42 5.50 9.16 7.18
C GLY A 42 4.99 9.94 8.39
N ALA A 43 4.41 11.12 8.18
CA ALA A 43 3.88 11.97 9.25
C ALA A 43 2.69 11.32 9.98
N MET A 44 1.80 10.65 9.23
CA MET A 44 0.68 9.91 9.79
C MET A 44 1.15 8.76 10.68
N MET A 45 2.17 8.01 10.25
CA MET A 45 2.75 6.92 11.04
C MET A 45 3.49 7.43 12.27
N ALA A 46 4.20 8.56 12.18
CA ALA A 46 4.78 9.22 13.34
C ALA A 46 3.71 9.64 14.35
N GLY A 47 2.57 10.16 13.87
CA GLY A 47 1.40 10.47 14.69
C GLY A 47 0.82 9.25 15.40
N PHE A 48 0.63 8.14 14.69
CA PHE A 48 0.20 6.87 15.31
C PHE A 48 1.19 6.39 16.36
N GLY A 49 2.50 6.41 16.07
CA GLY A 49 3.54 6.04 17.03
C GLY A 49 3.49 6.89 18.30
N PHE A 50 3.29 8.20 18.16
CA PHE A 50 3.14 9.11 19.31
C PHE A 50 1.90 8.79 20.14
N VAL A 51 0.75 8.58 19.50
CA VAL A 51 -0.50 8.25 20.21
C VAL A 51 -0.36 6.91 20.95
N CYS A 52 0.22 5.88 20.31
CA CYS A 52 0.48 4.61 20.97
C CYS A 52 1.38 4.77 22.20
N LEU A 53 2.43 5.61 22.13
CA LEU A 53 3.29 5.86 23.31
C LEU A 53 2.51 6.52 24.46
N VAL A 54 1.68 7.52 24.15
CA VAL A 54 0.84 8.19 25.16
C VAL A 54 -0.15 7.21 25.77
N GLU A 55 -0.79 6.38 24.94
CA GLU A 55 -1.71 5.33 25.35
C GLU A 55 -1.02 4.31 26.28
N THR A 56 0.15 3.80 25.91
CA THR A 56 0.92 2.85 26.73
C THR A 56 1.28 3.45 28.09
N VAL A 57 1.70 4.71 28.14
CA VAL A 57 2.01 5.38 29.41
C VAL A 57 0.75 5.53 30.26
N ALA A 58 -0.37 5.96 29.66
CA ALA A 58 -1.64 6.10 30.37
C ALA A 58 -2.15 4.76 30.92
N MET A 59 -2.12 3.71 30.11
CA MET A 59 -2.52 2.35 30.51
C MET A 59 -1.60 1.79 31.59
N SER A 60 -0.29 2.06 31.51
CA SER A 60 0.67 1.64 32.54
C SER A 60 0.38 2.29 33.90
N VAL A 61 -0.01 3.56 33.92
CA VAL A 61 -0.43 4.25 35.15
C VAL A 61 -1.76 3.71 35.68
N LEU A 62 -2.75 3.52 34.79
CA LEU A 62 -4.09 3.06 35.16
C LEU A 62 -4.10 1.61 35.68
N LEU A 63 -3.26 0.74 35.11
CA LEU A 63 -3.21 -0.69 35.41
C LEU A 63 -2.11 -1.06 36.42
N ARG A 64 -1.53 -0.08 37.11
CA ARG A 64 -0.40 -0.28 38.04
C ARG A 64 -0.67 -1.36 39.09
N ASP A 65 -1.91 -1.44 39.59
CA ASP A 65 -2.29 -2.39 40.65
C ASP A 65 -2.66 -3.79 40.12
N TRP A 66 -2.69 -3.97 38.79
CA TRP A 66 -3.12 -5.21 38.13
C TRP A 66 -2.03 -5.73 37.19
N PRO A 67 -0.96 -6.36 37.73
CA PRO A 67 0.24 -6.68 36.96
C PRO A 67 -0.01 -7.60 35.75
N ALA A 68 -0.96 -8.53 35.86
CA ALA A 68 -1.32 -9.41 34.76
C ALA A 68 -2.03 -8.67 33.61
N VAL A 69 -2.92 -7.73 33.94
CA VAL A 69 -3.65 -6.93 32.94
C VAL A 69 -2.70 -5.93 32.28
N HIS A 70 -1.83 -5.30 33.08
CA HIS A 70 -0.78 -4.42 32.58
C HIS A 70 0.13 -5.12 31.57
N ALA A 71 0.60 -6.34 31.88
CA ALA A 71 1.43 -7.12 30.95
C ALA A 71 0.71 -7.46 29.64
N ALA A 72 -0.57 -7.82 29.70
CA ALA A 72 -1.37 -8.13 28.52
C ALA A 72 -1.58 -6.90 27.62
N VAL A 73 -1.92 -5.74 28.21
CA VAL A 73 -2.10 -4.48 27.47
C VAL A 73 -0.78 -4.00 26.88
N LEU A 74 0.32 -4.06 27.65
CA LEU A 74 1.64 -3.71 27.15
C LEU A 74 2.04 -4.58 25.94
N PHE A 75 1.78 -5.88 25.99
CA PHE A 75 2.02 -6.76 24.85
C PHE A 75 1.19 -6.36 23.63
N LEU A 76 -0.09 -6.04 23.81
CA LEU A 76 -0.98 -5.63 22.73
C LEU A 76 -0.56 -4.29 22.12
N ASP A 77 -0.13 -3.33 22.93
CA ASP A 77 0.36 -2.03 22.47
C ASP A 77 1.63 -2.20 21.65
N VAL A 78 2.62 -2.94 22.17
CA VAL A 78 3.87 -3.21 21.44
C VAL A 78 3.58 -3.94 20.13
N TYR A 79 2.68 -4.92 20.14
CA TYR A 79 2.25 -5.62 18.93
C TYR A 79 1.62 -4.66 17.92
N THR A 80 0.76 -3.74 18.37
CA THR A 80 0.12 -2.74 17.53
C THR A 80 1.14 -1.80 16.90
N VAL A 81 2.13 -1.34 17.67
CA VAL A 81 3.24 -0.51 17.14
C VAL A 81 4.02 -1.28 16.08
N VAL A 82 4.40 -2.52 16.34
CA VAL A 82 5.10 -3.37 15.36
C VAL A 82 4.28 -3.55 14.09
N PHE A 83 2.97 -3.78 14.24
CA PHE A 83 2.06 -3.93 13.11
C PHE A 83 1.97 -2.66 12.26
N VAL A 84 1.82 -1.49 12.88
CA VAL A 84 1.78 -0.19 12.19
C VAL A 84 3.10 0.09 11.45
N VAL A 85 4.24 -0.19 12.09
CA VAL A 85 5.57 -0.02 11.47
C VAL A 85 5.76 -1.00 10.31
N ALA A 86 5.36 -2.27 10.46
CA ALA A 86 5.41 -3.26 9.39
C ALA A 86 4.54 -2.85 8.19
N LEU A 87 3.36 -2.26 8.45
CA LEU A 87 2.48 -1.73 7.42
C LEU A 87 3.16 -0.60 6.65
N HIS A 88 3.76 0.37 7.35
CA HIS A 88 4.53 1.44 6.73
C HIS A 88 5.72 0.92 5.91
N ALA A 89 6.53 0.04 6.51
CA ALA A 89 7.67 -0.61 5.86
C ALA A 89 7.26 -1.32 4.56
N SER A 90 6.11 -2.02 4.57
CA SER A 90 5.60 -2.69 3.38
C SER A 90 5.19 -1.73 2.27
N SER A 91 4.78 -0.50 2.60
CA SER A 91 4.55 0.54 1.60
C SER A 91 5.84 1.10 1.00
N VAL A 92 6.90 1.20 1.78
CA VAL A 92 8.20 1.71 1.31
C VAL A 92 8.91 0.67 0.42
N VAL A 93 8.88 -0.61 0.81
CA VAL A 93 9.62 -1.68 0.15
C VAL A 93 8.99 -2.14 -1.18
N ARG A 94 7.70 -1.82 -1.39
CA ARG A 94 6.93 -2.27 -2.57
C ARG A 94 6.46 -1.07 -3.42
N PRO A 95 7.37 -0.33 -4.07
CA PRO A 95 6.99 0.77 -4.94
C PRO A 95 6.17 0.27 -6.15
N HIS A 96 5.47 1.19 -6.81
CA HIS A 96 4.91 0.95 -8.14
C HIS A 96 6.08 0.73 -9.10
N VAL A 97 5.98 -0.28 -9.97
CA VAL A 97 7.06 -0.57 -10.92
C VAL A 97 6.52 -0.43 -12.32
N LEU A 98 7.11 0.48 -13.09
CA LEU A 98 6.92 0.60 -14.52
C LEU A 98 8.02 -0.20 -15.22
N ASP A 99 7.64 -1.30 -15.86
CA ASP A 99 8.52 -2.10 -16.69
C ASP A 99 8.29 -1.70 -18.16
N ALA A 100 9.15 -0.82 -18.66
CA ALA A 100 9.04 -0.29 -20.03
C ALA A 100 9.39 -1.37 -21.07
N ASP A 101 10.33 -2.25 -20.77
CA ASP A 101 10.80 -3.30 -21.69
C ASP A 101 9.74 -4.39 -21.90
N ARG A 102 8.97 -4.72 -20.86
CA ARG A 102 7.83 -5.64 -20.93
C ARG A 102 6.50 -4.97 -21.24
N GLY A 103 6.48 -3.64 -21.38
CA GLY A 103 5.25 -2.90 -21.63
C GLY A 103 4.19 -3.08 -20.53
N SER A 104 4.58 -3.13 -19.25
CA SER A 104 3.64 -3.36 -18.14
C SER A 104 3.84 -2.41 -16.96
N LEU A 105 2.73 -1.89 -16.44
CA LEU A 105 2.67 -1.10 -15.22
C LEU A 105 2.14 -1.96 -14.08
N ARG A 106 2.95 -2.18 -13.06
CA ARG A 106 2.56 -2.93 -11.87
C ARG A 106 2.22 -1.99 -10.72
N ILE A 107 0.93 -1.94 -10.40
CA ILE A 107 0.37 -1.15 -9.33
C ILE A 107 0.28 -2.02 -8.08
N ARG A 108 1.02 -1.62 -7.03
CA ARG A 108 1.09 -2.36 -5.77
C ARG A 108 0.71 -1.46 -4.61
N ARG A 109 -0.12 -1.98 -3.70
CA ARG A 109 -0.43 -1.31 -2.42
C ARG A 109 -0.37 -2.33 -1.29
N TYR A 110 0.58 -2.14 -0.39
CA TYR A 110 0.84 -3.01 0.75
C TYR A 110 1.04 -4.48 0.32
N VAL A 111 0.44 -5.41 1.06
CA VAL A 111 0.39 -6.85 0.77
C VAL A 111 -0.92 -7.24 0.06
N HIS A 112 -1.86 -6.30 -0.07
CA HIS A 112 -3.24 -6.58 -0.46
C HIS A 112 -3.56 -6.36 -1.94
N VAL A 113 -2.87 -5.42 -2.59
CA VAL A 113 -3.14 -5.06 -3.99
C VAL A 113 -1.89 -5.31 -4.83
N ASP A 114 -2.06 -6.13 -5.86
CA ASP A 114 -1.04 -6.40 -6.87
C ASP A 114 -1.76 -6.49 -8.22
N LEU A 115 -1.78 -5.38 -8.95
CA LEU A 115 -2.42 -5.26 -10.25
C LEU A 115 -1.33 -5.07 -11.32
N CYS A 116 -1.34 -5.92 -12.33
CA CYS A 116 -0.50 -5.76 -13.51
C CYS A 116 -1.37 -5.23 -14.66
N VAL A 117 -1.05 -4.04 -15.16
CA VAL A 117 -1.75 -3.39 -16.27
C VAL A 117 -0.81 -3.34 -17.48
N PRO A 118 -1.13 -3.99 -18.60
CA PRO A 118 -0.39 -3.83 -19.84
C PRO A 118 -0.52 -2.40 -20.38
N LEU A 119 0.57 -1.80 -20.85
CA LEU A 119 0.59 -0.43 -21.38
C LEU A 119 -0.30 -0.28 -22.62
N GLU A 120 -0.42 -1.33 -23.43
CA GLU A 120 -1.29 -1.38 -24.62
C GLU A 120 -2.78 -1.13 -24.29
N ARG A 121 -3.19 -1.42 -23.04
CA ARG A 121 -4.58 -1.26 -22.59
C ARG A 121 -4.85 0.10 -21.99
N ILE A 122 -3.87 1.00 -21.92
CA ILE A 122 -4.03 2.32 -21.34
C ILE A 122 -4.55 3.26 -22.42
N ALA A 123 -5.82 3.67 -22.28
CA ALA A 123 -6.44 4.63 -23.19
C ALA A 123 -5.99 6.05 -22.88
N SER A 124 -5.95 6.41 -21.59
CA SER A 124 -5.54 7.73 -21.16
C SER A 124 -4.90 7.70 -19.76
N VAL A 125 -3.92 8.57 -19.55
CA VAL A 125 -3.31 8.81 -18.24
C VAL A 125 -3.49 10.29 -17.92
N ARG A 126 -4.09 10.59 -16.77
CA ARG A 126 -4.29 11.96 -16.32
C ARG A 126 -3.79 12.13 -14.89
N ARG A 127 -3.17 13.27 -14.63
CA ARG A 127 -2.90 13.72 -13.27
C ARG A 127 -4.16 14.37 -12.73
N GLU A 128 -4.69 13.83 -11.65
CA GLU A 128 -5.89 14.34 -11.00
C GLU A 128 -5.79 14.07 -9.50
N LEU A 129 -5.64 15.13 -8.70
CA LEU A 129 -5.68 15.01 -7.24
C LEU A 129 -7.14 14.93 -6.81
N ARG A 130 -7.57 13.76 -6.32
CA ARG A 130 -8.90 13.58 -5.73
C ARG A 130 -8.78 13.10 -4.29
N MET A 131 -9.60 13.68 -3.43
CA MET A 131 -9.76 13.27 -2.02
C MET A 131 -11.14 12.67 -1.72
N THR A 132 -12.07 12.74 -2.68
CA THR A 132 -13.41 12.18 -2.56
C THR A 132 -13.54 11.06 -3.58
N HIS A 133 -13.69 9.84 -3.09
CA HIS A 133 -13.79 8.64 -3.90
C HIS A 133 -15.17 8.02 -3.71
N GLU A 134 -16.10 8.36 -4.60
CA GLU A 134 -17.33 7.57 -4.69
C GLU A 134 -16.98 6.21 -5.26
N ARG A 135 -17.45 5.15 -4.58
CA ARG A 135 -17.16 3.77 -4.97
C ARG A 135 -18.08 3.38 -6.13
N ALA A 136 -17.66 3.66 -7.35
CA ALA A 136 -18.37 3.22 -8.55
C ALA A 136 -18.00 1.77 -8.93
N ASP A 137 -18.93 1.07 -9.58
CA ASP A 137 -18.66 -0.24 -10.15
C ASP A 137 -17.73 -0.14 -11.36
N GLY A 138 -16.68 -0.97 -11.37
CA GLY A 138 -15.63 -0.93 -12.40
C GLY A 138 -14.46 0.03 -12.13
N GLU A 139 -14.47 0.76 -11.01
CA GLU A 139 -13.34 1.61 -10.59
C GLU A 139 -12.51 0.94 -9.47
N LEU A 140 -11.18 1.08 -9.54
CA LEU A 140 -10.25 0.71 -8.48
C LEU A 140 -9.52 1.96 -7.96
N ASN A 141 -9.88 2.37 -6.75
CA ASN A 141 -9.21 3.46 -6.04
C ASN A 141 -8.16 2.88 -5.09
N VAL A 142 -6.90 3.22 -5.35
CA VAL A 142 -5.71 2.84 -4.58
C VAL A 142 -5.23 4.09 -3.85
N GLU A 143 -5.99 4.47 -2.83
CA GLU A 143 -5.78 5.70 -2.06
C GLU A 143 -4.57 5.60 -1.12
N VAL A 144 -3.88 6.71 -0.92
CA VAL A 144 -2.86 6.86 0.12
C VAL A 144 -3.22 8.11 0.92
N GLY A 145 -3.45 7.97 2.22
CA GLY A 145 -3.91 9.09 3.05
C GLY A 145 -5.22 9.73 2.55
N SER A 146 -6.15 8.93 2.02
CA SER A 146 -7.40 9.39 1.37
C SER A 146 -7.19 10.22 0.09
N GLN A 147 -6.03 10.09 -0.56
CA GLN A 147 -5.69 10.82 -1.78
C GLN A 147 -5.31 9.86 -2.90
N THR A 148 -5.70 10.20 -4.13
CA THR A 148 -5.14 9.65 -5.37
C THR A 148 -4.65 10.81 -6.24
N THR A 149 -3.50 10.65 -6.90
CA THR A 149 -2.89 11.70 -7.73
C THR A 149 -2.91 11.39 -9.23
N VAL A 150 -3.15 10.14 -9.61
CA VAL A 150 -3.15 9.68 -10.99
C VAL A 150 -4.42 8.88 -11.28
N THR A 151 -5.06 9.20 -12.40
CA THR A 151 -6.20 8.47 -12.97
C THR A 151 -5.77 7.82 -14.27
N LEU A 152 -5.93 6.49 -14.35
CA LEU A 152 -5.73 5.68 -15.56
C LEU A 152 -7.09 5.22 -16.08
N GLU A 153 -7.35 5.47 -17.35
CA GLU A 153 -8.49 4.89 -18.07
C GLU A 153 -7.98 3.77 -18.97
N LEU A 154 -8.62 2.61 -18.88
CA LEU A 154 -8.26 1.42 -19.63
C LEU A 154 -9.22 1.22 -20.80
N THR A 155 -8.68 0.91 -21.97
CA THR A 155 -9.44 0.58 -23.18
C THR A 155 -10.24 -0.71 -22.99
N GLU A 156 -9.66 -1.68 -22.28
CA GLU A 156 -10.28 -2.95 -21.93
C GLU A 156 -10.26 -3.18 -20.42
N PRO A 157 -11.32 -3.79 -19.84
CA PRO A 157 -11.33 -4.15 -18.44
C PRO A 157 -10.17 -5.10 -18.10
N VAL A 158 -9.43 -4.79 -17.04
CA VAL A 158 -8.39 -5.67 -16.48
C VAL A 158 -8.94 -6.38 -15.25
N THR A 159 -8.73 -7.69 -15.17
CA THR A 159 -9.14 -8.49 -14.02
C THR A 159 -8.20 -8.24 -12.84
N HIS A 160 -8.70 -7.54 -11.83
CA HIS A 160 -8.05 -7.40 -10.53
C HIS A 160 -8.49 -8.54 -9.61
N VAL A 161 -7.53 -9.27 -9.03
CA VAL A 161 -7.82 -10.26 -8.00
C VAL A 161 -7.62 -9.61 -6.64
N THR A 162 -8.71 -9.40 -5.92
CA THR A 162 -8.66 -8.86 -4.55
C THR A 162 -7.97 -9.85 -3.61
N PHE A 163 -7.50 -9.36 -2.45
CA PHE A 163 -6.89 -10.18 -1.41
C PHE A 163 -7.74 -11.39 -0.98
N PHE A 164 -9.07 -11.29 -1.04
CA PHE A 164 -10.01 -12.38 -0.74
C PHE A 164 -10.26 -13.33 -1.94
N GLY A 165 -9.51 -13.21 -3.02
CA GLY A 165 -9.64 -14.04 -4.21
C GLY A 165 -10.81 -13.70 -5.13
N ARG A 166 -11.58 -12.63 -4.84
CA ARG A 166 -12.63 -12.15 -5.76
C ARG A 166 -11.98 -11.47 -6.95
N ARG A 167 -12.36 -11.91 -8.15
CA ARG A 167 -12.02 -11.26 -9.42
C ARG A 167 -12.99 -10.10 -9.63
N ARG A 168 -12.44 -8.92 -9.91
CA ARG A 168 -13.21 -7.74 -10.27
C ARG A 168 -12.63 -7.17 -11.56
N GLU A 169 -13.48 -6.90 -12.53
CA GLU A 169 -13.08 -6.19 -13.73
C GLU A 169 -13.02 -4.70 -13.45
N VAL A 170 -11.91 -4.07 -13.84
CA VAL A 170 -11.64 -2.67 -13.58
C VAL A 170 -11.33 -1.98 -14.91
N ARG A 171 -12.03 -0.87 -15.18
CA ARG A 171 -11.80 -0.01 -16.35
C ARG A 171 -11.11 1.30 -16.00
N VAL A 172 -11.27 1.77 -14.77
CA VAL A 172 -10.61 2.99 -14.29
C VAL A 172 -9.79 2.65 -13.06
N VAL A 173 -8.50 2.97 -13.08
CA VAL A 173 -7.58 2.77 -11.95
C VAL A 173 -7.09 4.13 -11.47
N ARG A 174 -7.47 4.51 -10.25
CA ARG A 174 -6.95 5.71 -9.60
C ARG A 174 -5.96 5.31 -8.52
N PHE A 175 -4.78 5.90 -8.51
CA PHE A 175 -3.76 5.57 -7.51
C PHE A 175 -2.91 6.79 -7.17
N HIS A 176 -2.18 6.69 -6.07
CA HIS A 176 -1.24 7.72 -5.63
C HIS A 176 0.20 7.34 -5.99
N ALA A 177 0.92 8.28 -6.56
CA ALA A 177 2.37 8.24 -6.74
C ALA A 177 2.98 9.55 -6.24
N ASP A 178 4.11 9.46 -5.53
CA ASP A 178 4.86 10.62 -5.01
C ASP A 178 5.37 11.50 -6.17
N ASP A 179 5.81 10.89 -7.28
CA ASP A 179 6.20 11.57 -8.53
C ASP A 179 5.18 11.28 -9.66
N ALA A 180 3.97 11.83 -9.51
CA ALA A 180 2.89 11.68 -10.49
C ALA A 180 3.29 12.25 -11.88
N ASP A 181 3.97 13.39 -11.92
CA ASP A 181 4.37 14.03 -13.18
C ASP A 181 5.45 13.24 -13.93
N GLY A 182 6.41 12.65 -13.20
CA GLY A 182 7.41 11.77 -13.78
C GLY A 182 6.82 10.45 -14.28
N LEU A 183 5.80 9.92 -13.58
CA LEU A 183 5.10 8.71 -14.00
C LEU A 183 4.28 8.93 -15.27
N VAL A 184 3.48 10.02 -15.34
CA VAL A 184 2.71 10.37 -16.54
C VAL A 184 3.63 10.58 -17.74
N ARG A 185 4.78 11.27 -17.55
CA ARG A 185 5.79 11.46 -18.60
C ARG A 185 6.50 10.18 -19.02
N ALA A 186 6.63 9.20 -18.13
CA ALA A 186 7.22 7.90 -18.46
C ALA A 186 6.23 7.04 -19.25
N LEU A 187 4.95 7.02 -18.83
CA LEU A 187 3.88 6.33 -19.53
C LEU A 187 3.63 6.93 -20.93
N GLY A 188 3.57 8.26 -21.03
CA GLY A 188 3.42 8.95 -22.32
C GLY A 188 4.58 8.73 -23.29
N ARG A 189 5.76 8.29 -22.82
CA ARG A 189 6.88 7.88 -23.69
C ARG A 189 6.87 6.40 -24.06
N ALA A 190 6.20 5.58 -23.27
CA ALA A 190 6.13 4.13 -23.46
C ALA A 190 4.88 3.66 -24.22
N CYS A 191 3.86 4.52 -24.34
CA CYS A 191 2.66 4.30 -25.15
C CYS A 191 2.76 4.86 -26.59
N VAL A 192 3.94 5.37 -27.01
CA VAL A 192 4.20 5.91 -28.36
C VAL A 192 4.89 4.87 -29.23
#